data_AF-A0A2M9IV50-F1
#
_entry.id   AF-A0A2M9IV50-F1
#
_cell.length_a   1.000
_cell.length_b   1.000
_cell.length_c   1.000
_cell.angle_alpha   90.00
_cell.angle_beta   90.00
_cell.angle_gamma   90.00
#
_symmetry.space_group_name_H-M   'P 1'
#
loop_
_entity.id
_entity.type
_entity.pdbx_description
1 polymer ?
#
loop_
_entity_poly.entity_id
_entity_poly.type
_entity_poly.pdbx_seq_one_letter_code
_entity_poly.pdbx_strand_id
1 'polypeptide(L)' 'MHVRQLLGAYVLGALEPEEDRDVAAHLRRCAPCRAAYLEAAEASSLLALLTEADLEPTEESPSGPEGE' A
#
# COMPACT_ATOMS: atom_id res chain seq x y z
N MET A 1 -15.31 8.87 3.51
CA MET A 1 -14.08 8.06 3.67
C MET A 1 -13.22 8.21 2.41
N HIS A 2 -11.92 8.49 2.54
CA HIS A 2 -11.02 8.60 1.39
C HIS A 2 -10.44 7.22 1.04
N VAL A 3 -11.18 6.44 0.24
CA VAL A 3 -10.82 5.04 -0.13
C VAL A 3 -9.36 4.89 -0.57
N ARG A 4 -8.79 5.89 -1.27
CA ARG A 4 -7.39 5.87 -1.70
C ARG A 4 -6.39 5.64 -0.56
N GLN A 5 -6.64 6.19 0.63
CA GLN A 5 -5.75 6.03 1.78
C GLN A 5 -5.83 4.63 2.42
N LEU A 6 -6.89 3.88 2.12
CA LEU A 6 -7.10 2.54 2.66
C LEU A 6 -6.61 1.44 1.73
N LEU A 7 -6.20 1.77 0.50
CA LEU A 7 -5.84 0.78 -0.50
C LEU A 7 -4.61 -0.05 -0.09
N GLY A 8 -3.64 0.55 0.61
CA GLY A 8 -2.49 -0.20 1.14
C GLY A 8 -2.93 -1.26 2.14
N ALA A 9 -3.71 -0.87 3.15
CA ALA A 9 -4.25 -1.79 4.15
C ALA A 9 -5.19 -2.84 3.53
N TYR A 10 -6.01 -2.46 2.55
CA TYR A 10 -6.89 -3.36 1.81
C TYR A 10 -6.11 -4.45 1.06
N VAL A 11 -5.06 -4.07 0.32
CA VAL A 11 -4.18 -5.01 -0.39
C VAL A 11 -3.46 -5.96 0.56
N LEU A 12 -3.07 -5.47 1.73
CA LEU A 12 -2.41 -6.27 2.78
C LEU A 12 -3.39 -7.10 3.63
N GLY A 13 -4.70 -7.01 3.40
CA GLY A 13 -5.72 -7.73 4.17
C GLY A 13 -5.85 -7.25 5.63
N ALA A 14 -5.48 -6.00 5.91
CA ALA A 14 -5.39 -5.42 7.24
C ALA A 14 -6.60 -4.54 7.63
N LEU A 15 -7.66 -4.51 6.80
CA LEU A 15 -8.88 -3.76 7.09
C LEU A 15 -9.87 -4.57 7.93
N GLU A 16 -10.71 -3.86 8.69
CA GLU A 16 -11.86 -4.50 9.31
C GLU A 16 -12.89 -4.95 8.26
N PRO A 17 -13.72 -5.99 8.54
CA PRO A 17 -14.65 -6.53 7.56
C PRO A 17 -15.69 -5.54 6.99
N GLU A 18 -15.96 -4.44 7.70
CA GLU A 18 -16.82 -3.36 7.22
C GLU A 18 -16.11 -2.47 6.21
N GLU A 19 -14.89 -2.05 6.52
CA GLU A 19 -14.07 -1.22 5.65
C GLU A 19 -13.69 -1.96 4.36
N ASP A 20 -13.39 -3.25 4.45
CA ASP A 20 -13.11 -4.11 3.29
C ASP A 20 -14.28 -4.11 2.30
N ARG A 21 -15.51 -4.31 2.80
CA ARG A 21 -16.73 -4.30 1.99
C ARG A 21 -16.96 -2.94 1.32
N ASP A 22 -16.69 -1.85 2.03
CA ASP A 22 -16.86 -0.49 1.53
C ASP A 22 -15.84 -0.16 0.44
N VAL A 23 -14.56 -0.54 0.64
CA VAL A 23 -13.51 -0.39 -0.36
C VAL A 23 -13.84 -1.23 -1.60
N ALA A 24 -14.21 -2.50 -1.44
CA ALA A 24 -14.61 -3.37 -2.54
C ALA A 24 -15.81 -2.80 -3.32
N ALA A 25 -16.81 -2.25 -2.63
CA ALA A 25 -17.96 -1.60 -3.26
C ALA A 25 -17.57 -0.36 -4.06
N HIS A 26 -16.64 0.44 -3.55
CA HIS A 26 -16.12 1.62 -4.25
C HIS A 26 -15.31 1.24 -5.50
N LEU A 27 -14.42 0.25 -5.38
CA LEU A 27 -13.59 -0.22 -6.50
C LEU A 27 -14.44 -0.71 -7.68
N ARG A 28 -15.62 -1.28 -7.46
CA ARG A 28 -16.54 -1.65 -8.55
C ARG A 28 -17.00 -0.44 -9.37
N ARG A 29 -17.05 0.77 -8.79
CA ARG A 29 -17.68 1.95 -9.39
C ARG A 29 -16.70 3.04 -9.81
N CYS A 30 -15.48 3.06 -9.25
CA CYS A 30 -14.52 4.15 -9.46
C CYS A 30 -13.26 3.68 -10.19
N ALA A 31 -13.13 4.04 -11.47
CA ALA A 31 -11.94 3.69 -12.28
C ALA A 31 -10.63 4.28 -11.72
N PRO A 32 -10.56 5.55 -11.29
CA PRO A 32 -9.34 6.11 -10.69
C PRO A 32 -8.87 5.37 -9.44
N CYS A 33 -9.80 4.91 -8.58
CA CYS A 33 -9.43 4.14 -7.39
C CYS A 33 -9.02 2.70 -7.75
N ARG A 34 -9.56 2.10 -8.82
CA ARG A 34 -9.06 0.82 -9.33
C ARG A 34 -7.63 0.92 -9.84
N ALA A 35 -7.29 2.00 -10.55
CA ALA A 35 -5.92 2.21 -11.01
C ALA A 35 -4.94 2.28 -9.83
N ALA A 36 -5.28 3.08 -8.81
CA ALA A 36 -4.46 3.16 -7.58
C ALA A 36 -4.40 1.84 -6.80
N TYR A 37 -5.47 1.04 -6.82
CA TYR A 37 -5.45 -0.30 -6.23
C TYR A 37 -4.46 -1.22 -6.95
N LEU A 38 -4.41 -1.17 -8.29
CA LEU A 38 -3.46 -1.96 -9.06
C LEU A 38 -2.01 -1.56 -8.76
N GLU A 39 -1.72 -0.26 -8.67
CA GLU A 39 -0.40 0.24 -8.27
C GLU A 39 0.00 -0.27 -6.88
N ALA A 40 -0.91 -0.22 -5.90
CA ALA A 40 -0.66 -0.75 -4.56
C ALA A 40 -0.47 -2.28 -4.54
N ALA A 41 -1.25 -3.01 -5.34
CA ALA A 41 -1.14 -4.47 -5.47
C ALA A 41 0.19 -4.89 -6.10
N GLU A 42 0.66 -4.16 -7.11
CA GLU A 42 1.98 -4.37 -7.70
C GLU A 42 3.09 -4.15 -6.66
N ALA A 43 3.05 -3.04 -5.92
CA ALA A 43 4.01 -2.77 -4.84
C ALA A 43 4.00 -3.88 -3.78
N SER A 44 2.82 -4.38 -3.39
CA SER A 44 2.72 -5.50 -2.44
C SER A 44 3.33 -6.80 -2.95
N SER A 45 3.25 -7.05 -4.26
CA SER A 45 3.84 -8.24 -4.89
C SER A 45 5.37 -8.19 -4.85
N LEU A 46 5.95 -6.99 -4.96
CA LEU A 46 7.39 -6.77 -4.79
C LEU A 46 7.81 -6.94 -3.32
N LEU A 47 7.02 -6.39 -2.39
CA LEU A 47 7.26 -6.55 -0.95
C LEU A 47 7.26 -8.02 -0.51
N ALA A 48 6.44 -8.87 -1.14
CA ALA A 48 6.39 -10.31 -0.85
C ALA A 48 7.69 -11.07 -1.21
N LEU A 49 8.61 -10.45 -1.95
CA LEU A 49 9.93 -11.01 -2.25
C LEU A 49 10.95 -10.75 -1.13
N LEU A 50 10.63 -9.85 -0.20
CA LEU A 50 11.49 -9.46 0.90
C LEU A 50 11.15 -10.27 2.15
N THR A 51 12.16 -10.50 2.97
CA THR A 51 12.01 -10.99 4.34
C THR A 51 12.08 -9.82 5.32
N GLU A 52 11.66 -10.03 6.56
CA GLU A 52 11.80 -9.01 7.62
C GLU A 52 13.28 -8.60 7.80
N ALA A 53 14.22 -9.53 7.62
CA ALA A 53 15.65 -9.25 7.71
C ALA A 53 16.16 -8.29 6.62
N ASP A 54 15.52 -8.27 5.45
CA ASP A 54 15.87 -7.33 4.37
C ASP A 54 15.40 -5.88 4.67
N LEU A 55 14.51 -5.72 5.64
CA LEU A 55 13.94 -4.43 6.06
C LEU A 55 14.59 -3.88 7.34
N GLU A 56 15.48 -4.64 7.96
CA GLU A 56 16.25 -4.20 9.11
C GLU A 56 17.08 -2.96 8.73
N PRO A 57 17.04 -1.87 9.52
CA PRO A 57 17.78 -0.66 9.20
C PRO A 57 19.27 -0.98 9.12
N THR A 58 19.85 -0.80 7.93
CA THR A 58 21.29 -0.91 7.74
C THR A 58 21.94 0.41 8.19
N GLU A 59 23.13 0.32 8.79
CA GLU A 59 23.97 1.47 9.18
C GLU A 59 24.47 2.29 7.96
N GLU A 60 24.02 1.95 6.76
CA GLU A 60 24.30 2.61 5.48
C GLU A 60 23.00 3.09 4.83
N SER A 61 22.18 3.85 5.56
CA SER A 61 21.20 4.72 4.92
C SER A 61 21.82 6.11 4.82
N PRO A 62 22.44 6.52 3.69
CA PRO A 62 22.80 7.91 3.51
C PRO A 62 21.51 8.73 3.62
N SER A 63 21.45 9.55 4.66
CA SER A 63 20.44 10.60 4.82
C SER A 63 20.28 11.33 3.49
N GLY A 64 19.02 11.54 3.08
CA GLY A 64 18.69 12.37 1.92
C GLY A 64 19.39 13.74 2.01
N PRO A 65 19.54 14.45 0.88
CA PRO A 65 20.37 15.66 0.84
C PRO A 65 19.86 16.70 1.83
N GLU A 66 20.70 17.03 2.81
CA GLU A 66 20.56 18.24 3.63
C GLU A 66 21.09 19.45 2.81
N GLY A 67 20.23 20.43 2.50
CA GLY A 67 20.57 21.71 1.84
C GLY A 67 20.31 21.73 0.33
N GLU A 68 19.71 22.75 -0.29
CA GLU A 68 19.61 24.21 -0.02
C GLU A 68 18.20 24.78 -0.32
#